data_AF-A0A7D5THK9-F1
#
_entry.id   AF-A0A7D5THK9-F1
#
_cell.length_a   1.000
_cell.length_b   1.000
_cell.length_c   1.000
_cell.angle_alpha   90.00
_cell.angle_beta   90.00
_cell.angle_gamma   90.00
#
_symmetry.space_group_name_H-M   'P 1'
#
loop_
_entity.id
_entity.type
_entity.pdbx_description
1 polymer ?
#
loop_
_entity_poly.entity_id
_entity_poly.type
_entity_poly.pdbx_seq_one_letter_code
_entity_poly.pdbx_strand_id
1 'polypeptide(L)'
;MTEDRPTYSLDAQAETSDRGDGDAAERDERADGEEAADEEAMGVPIPEEHVGAFVAEAFEDPERSTTWSEVVDAMVAPDAREDWADLSAVEQAVEVLRRAAEYDRRATDELERIPTNRAEPTPEIRSSFEEARRLRRNADAFRDGVAAAYAEGRIDDEELVAAVERSEFDTTAIARREDALESVTAVYDFDFRPYGGTLFDEDRSGDGEGEGFDPSVPETF
;
A
#
# COMPACT_ATOMS: atom_id res chain seq x y z
N MET A 1 1.36 68.02 35.89
CA MET A 1 2.75 67.62 36.19
C MET A 1 3.42 67.36 34.86
N THR A 2 4.73 67.62 34.77
CA THR A 2 5.42 67.81 33.49
C THR A 2 6.79 67.15 33.56
N GLU A 3 7.05 66.24 32.64
CA GLU A 3 8.34 65.57 32.41
C GLU A 3 8.61 65.81 30.91
N ASP A 4 9.31 66.89 30.53
CA ASP A 4 10.75 67.11 30.65
C ASP A 4 11.57 66.20 29.69
N ARG A 5 12.29 66.87 28.78
CA ARG A 5 13.14 66.35 27.70
C ARG A 5 14.33 67.31 27.63
N PRO A 6 15.57 66.81 27.60
CA PRO A 6 16.25 66.65 26.29
C PRO A 6 17.24 65.44 26.28
N THR A 7 18.19 65.20 25.35
CA THR A 7 18.91 66.01 24.33
C THR A 7 19.58 65.11 23.28
N TYR A 8 19.59 65.53 21.99
CA TYR A 8 20.57 65.25 20.89
C TYR A 8 20.75 63.77 20.39
N SER A 9 20.89 63.44 19.08
CA SER A 9 21.31 64.13 17.83
C SER A 9 22.85 64.26 17.66
N LEU A 10 23.49 64.12 16.48
CA LEU A 10 23.01 63.98 15.08
C LEU A 10 23.02 62.47 14.65
N ASP A 11 23.10 61.96 13.40
CA ASP A 11 23.38 62.43 12.00
C ASP A 11 22.56 61.60 10.97
N ALA A 12 22.08 62.17 9.86
CA ALA A 12 22.65 62.19 8.49
C ALA A 12 22.97 60.79 7.90
N GLN A 13 22.48 60.41 6.70
CA GLN A 13 22.26 61.21 5.49
C GLN A 13 20.79 61.25 4.98
N ALA A 14 20.53 62.10 3.98
CA ALA A 14 19.27 62.25 3.26
C ALA A 14 19.51 62.48 1.75
N GLU A 15 18.42 62.62 0.99
CA GLU A 15 18.34 63.11 -0.42
C GLU A 15 18.90 62.20 -1.54
N THR A 16 18.29 62.08 -2.73
CA THR A 16 16.94 62.49 -3.24
C THR A 16 16.17 61.21 -3.68
N SER A 17 15.13 61.10 -4.54
CA SER A 17 14.29 61.94 -5.45
C SER A 17 13.07 61.06 -5.82
N ASP A 18 12.00 61.45 -6.52
CA ASP A 18 11.19 62.69 -6.67
C ASP A 18 10.09 62.37 -7.72
N ARG A 19 8.85 62.85 -7.53
CA ARG A 19 7.58 62.57 -8.29
C ARG A 19 7.07 61.12 -8.19
N GLY A 20 5.76 60.85 -8.04
CA GLY A 20 4.55 61.69 -8.16
C GLY A 20 3.81 61.49 -9.50
N ASP A 21 2.49 61.65 -9.61
CA ASP A 21 1.45 62.03 -8.63
C ASP A 21 0.04 61.67 -9.18
N GLY A 22 -0.91 61.30 -8.30
CA GLY A 22 -2.33 61.06 -8.64
C GLY A 22 -2.66 59.88 -9.61
N ASP A 23 -3.92 59.54 -9.88
CA ASP A 23 -5.17 59.71 -9.12
C ASP A 23 -6.20 58.64 -9.60
N ALA A 24 -7.36 58.57 -8.93
CA ALA A 24 -8.44 57.58 -9.02
C ALA A 24 -8.85 57.00 -10.39
N ALA A 25 -9.23 55.72 -10.39
CA ALA A 25 -10.46 55.24 -11.04
C ALA A 25 -10.95 53.88 -10.46
N GLU A 26 -12.26 53.66 -10.49
CA GLU A 26 -12.95 52.45 -10.03
C GLU A 26 -12.80 51.27 -11.01
N ARG A 27 -12.76 50.06 -10.46
CA ARG A 27 -13.37 48.81 -10.97
C ARG A 27 -13.02 47.68 -9.99
N ASP A 28 -13.75 46.58 -9.82
CA ASP A 28 -15.07 46.05 -10.22
C ASP A 28 -14.97 44.54 -9.86
N GLU A 29 -16.07 43.80 -9.85
CA GLU A 29 -16.11 42.48 -9.19
C GLU A 29 -15.32 41.38 -9.93
N ARG A 30 -14.50 40.65 -9.16
CA ARG A 30 -14.29 39.22 -9.37
C ARG A 30 -13.76 38.52 -8.11
N ALA A 31 -14.30 37.34 -7.83
CA ALA A 31 -13.71 36.40 -6.90
C ALA A 31 -12.89 35.40 -7.71
N ASP A 32 -11.62 35.26 -7.36
CA ASP A 32 -10.78 34.12 -7.69
C ASP A 32 -10.19 33.66 -6.35
N GLY A 33 -10.96 32.84 -5.62
CA GLY A 33 -10.47 32.14 -4.44
C GLY A 33 -9.61 30.96 -4.89
N GLU A 34 -8.63 30.57 -4.09
CA GLU A 34 -7.64 29.55 -4.45
C GLU A 34 -8.28 28.16 -4.70
N GLU A 35 -8.61 27.89 -5.97
CA GLU A 35 -8.51 26.53 -6.52
C GLU A 35 -7.02 26.19 -6.59
N ALA A 36 -6.49 25.73 -5.45
CA ALA A 36 -5.22 25.03 -5.39
C ALA A 36 -5.32 23.82 -6.33
N ALA A 37 -4.30 23.62 -7.17
CA ALA A 37 -4.38 22.65 -8.25
C ALA A 37 -4.57 21.23 -7.70
N ASP A 38 -5.74 20.63 -7.96
CA ASP A 38 -5.88 19.18 -8.01
C ASP A 38 -4.90 18.67 -9.08
N GLU A 39 -3.91 17.88 -8.65
CA GLU A 39 -2.99 17.22 -9.57
C GLU A 39 -3.80 16.23 -10.42
N GLU A 40 -3.89 16.50 -11.73
CA GLU A 40 -4.87 15.92 -12.66
C GLU A 40 -4.91 14.38 -12.56
N ALA A 41 -5.92 13.87 -11.85
CA ALA A 41 -6.06 12.45 -11.56
C ALA A 41 -6.39 11.69 -12.84
N MET A 42 -5.36 11.20 -13.54
CA MET A 42 -5.46 10.37 -14.75
C MET A 42 -5.95 8.94 -14.44
N GLY A 43 -7.09 8.83 -13.78
CA GLY A 43 -7.87 7.61 -13.59
C GLY A 43 -9.26 7.77 -14.20
N VAL A 44 -9.79 6.70 -14.80
CA VAL A 44 -11.21 6.66 -15.14
C VAL A 44 -11.99 6.41 -13.84
N PRO A 45 -12.94 7.26 -13.44
CA PRO A 45 -13.73 7.01 -12.22
C PRO A 45 -14.55 5.74 -12.38
N ILE A 46 -14.42 4.84 -11.41
CA ILE A 46 -15.19 3.59 -11.34
C ILE A 46 -16.61 3.96 -10.89
N PRO A 47 -17.68 3.51 -11.58
CA PRO A 47 -19.06 3.71 -11.12
C PRO A 47 -19.29 3.08 -9.75
N GLU A 48 -20.11 3.70 -8.90
CA GLU A 48 -20.39 3.25 -7.53
C GLU A 48 -20.87 1.78 -7.51
N GLU A 49 -21.68 1.39 -8.51
CA GLU A 49 -22.18 0.03 -8.72
C GLU A 49 -21.12 -1.01 -9.14
N HIS A 50 -19.85 -0.63 -9.26
CA HIS A 50 -18.72 -1.48 -9.65
C HIS A 50 -17.53 -1.42 -8.68
N VAL A 51 -17.60 -0.60 -7.61
CA VAL A 51 -16.48 -0.46 -6.65
C VAL A 51 -16.28 -1.74 -5.84
N GLY A 52 -17.34 -2.43 -5.42
CA GLY A 52 -17.23 -3.70 -4.68
C GLY A 52 -16.54 -4.78 -5.51
N ALA A 53 -17.02 -5.02 -6.73
CA ALA A 53 -16.38 -5.91 -7.69
C ALA A 53 -14.89 -5.59 -7.94
N PHE A 54 -14.53 -4.32 -8.12
CA PHE A 54 -13.13 -3.89 -8.29
C PHE A 54 -12.27 -4.12 -7.04
N VAL A 55 -12.82 -3.87 -5.85
CA VAL A 55 -12.14 -4.15 -4.57
C VAL A 55 -11.90 -5.66 -4.39
N ALA A 56 -12.85 -6.51 -4.80
CA ALA A 56 -12.68 -7.96 -4.76
C ALA A 56 -11.60 -8.43 -5.76
N GLU A 57 -11.62 -7.94 -7.00
CA GLU A 57 -10.57 -8.23 -8.01
C GLU A 57 -9.18 -7.77 -7.55
N ALA A 58 -9.09 -6.64 -6.83
CA ALA A 58 -7.85 -6.15 -6.23
C ALA A 58 -7.41 -6.90 -4.96
N PHE A 59 -8.23 -7.82 -4.44
CA PHE A 59 -7.96 -8.65 -3.26
C PHE A 59 -7.71 -10.13 -3.59
N GLU A 60 -8.14 -10.61 -4.75
CA GLU A 60 -7.90 -11.97 -5.25
C GLU A 60 -6.39 -12.23 -5.50
N ASP A 61 -5.87 -13.36 -5.02
CA ASP A 61 -4.53 -13.83 -5.38
C ASP A 61 -4.65 -14.91 -6.49
N PRO A 62 -4.39 -14.59 -7.77
CA PRO A 62 -4.60 -15.51 -8.89
C PRO A 62 -3.59 -16.68 -8.92
N GLU A 63 -2.56 -16.69 -8.05
CA GLU A 63 -1.71 -17.87 -7.83
C GLU A 63 -2.27 -18.79 -6.72
N ARG A 64 -3.41 -18.45 -6.10
CA ARG A 64 -4.00 -19.11 -4.91
C ARG A 64 -5.53 -19.24 -5.01
N SER A 65 -6.14 -19.62 -3.88
CA SER A 65 -7.60 -19.74 -3.69
C SER A 65 -7.88 -19.99 -2.20
N THR A 66 -7.76 -18.94 -1.39
CA THR A 66 -8.02 -18.99 0.06
C THR A 66 -9.51 -18.85 0.32
N THR A 67 -10.15 -19.85 0.93
CA THR A 67 -11.58 -19.75 1.24
C THR A 67 -11.83 -18.86 2.47
N TRP A 68 -13.01 -18.23 2.53
CA TRP A 68 -13.46 -17.51 3.72
C TRP A 68 -13.38 -18.37 5.00
N SER A 69 -13.71 -19.65 4.89
CA SER A 69 -13.67 -20.59 6.01
C SER A 69 -12.26 -20.78 6.55
N GLU A 70 -11.23 -20.84 5.69
CA GLU A 70 -9.83 -20.96 6.09
C GLU A 70 -9.31 -19.69 6.78
N VAL A 71 -9.75 -18.51 6.36
CA VAL A 71 -9.41 -17.24 7.03
C VAL A 71 -10.03 -17.17 8.43
N VAL A 72 -11.32 -17.51 8.55
CA VAL A 72 -11.99 -17.59 9.87
C VAL A 72 -11.37 -18.68 10.75
N ASP A 73 -10.94 -19.81 10.17
CA ASP A 73 -10.18 -20.86 10.88
C ASP A 73 -8.78 -20.41 11.33
N ALA A 74 -8.14 -19.51 10.59
CA ALA A 74 -6.83 -18.95 10.94
C ALA A 74 -6.87 -17.88 12.05
N MET A 75 -8.02 -17.24 12.31
CA MET A 75 -8.14 -16.15 13.30
C MET A 75 -9.16 -16.37 14.44
N VAL A 76 -10.21 -17.15 14.25
CA VAL A 76 -11.28 -17.33 15.25
C VAL A 76 -11.18 -18.71 15.91
N ALA A 77 -10.87 -18.73 17.20
CA ALA A 77 -10.84 -19.96 18.00
C ALA A 77 -12.23 -20.66 18.02
N PRO A 78 -12.30 -22.02 18.10
CA PRO A 78 -13.58 -22.75 18.03
C PRO A 78 -14.63 -22.28 19.05
N ASP A 79 -14.22 -21.99 20.28
CA ASP A 79 -15.11 -21.56 21.36
C ASP A 79 -15.68 -20.13 21.17
N ALA A 80 -15.17 -19.36 20.19
CA ALA A 80 -15.61 -18.01 19.86
C ALA A 80 -16.41 -17.94 18.55
N ARG A 81 -16.82 -19.09 17.98
CA ARG A 81 -17.54 -19.14 16.70
C ARG A 81 -19.00 -18.74 16.78
N GLU A 82 -19.64 -18.87 17.94
CA GLU A 82 -20.99 -18.35 18.16
C GLU A 82 -20.97 -16.82 18.19
N ASP A 83 -20.09 -16.22 19.01
CA ASP A 83 -19.86 -14.76 19.05
C ASP A 83 -19.50 -14.17 17.68
N TRP A 84 -18.70 -14.87 16.86
CA TRP A 84 -18.37 -14.44 15.49
C TRP A 84 -19.55 -14.52 14.53
N ALA A 85 -20.41 -15.55 14.65
CA ALA A 85 -21.57 -15.73 13.79
C ALA A 85 -22.69 -14.71 14.06
N ASP A 86 -22.72 -14.12 15.25
CA ASP A 86 -23.63 -13.02 15.61
C ASP A 86 -23.20 -11.64 15.04
N LEU A 87 -21.98 -11.51 14.50
CA LEU A 87 -21.52 -10.30 13.80
C LEU A 87 -22.13 -10.19 12.40
N SER A 88 -22.44 -8.96 11.95
CA SER A 88 -22.82 -8.71 10.56
C SER A 88 -21.68 -9.00 9.57
N ALA A 89 -21.98 -9.24 8.29
CA ALA A 89 -20.96 -9.53 7.28
C ALA A 89 -19.93 -8.40 7.16
N VAL A 90 -20.38 -7.14 7.25
CA VAL A 90 -19.49 -5.96 7.34
C VAL A 90 -18.55 -6.03 8.54
N GLU A 91 -19.04 -6.39 9.73
CA GLU A 91 -18.20 -6.48 10.94
C GLU A 91 -17.19 -7.63 10.85
N GLN A 92 -17.60 -8.79 10.32
CA GLN A 92 -16.70 -9.92 10.06
C GLN A 92 -15.60 -9.53 9.05
N ALA A 93 -15.98 -8.87 7.95
CA ALA A 93 -15.04 -8.41 6.93
C ALA A 93 -14.07 -7.34 7.48
N VAL A 94 -14.56 -6.40 8.29
CA VAL A 94 -13.73 -5.40 8.98
C VAL A 94 -12.65 -6.05 9.85
N GLU A 95 -12.99 -7.08 10.64
CA GLU A 95 -12.01 -7.75 11.48
C GLU A 95 -10.98 -8.56 10.67
N VAL A 96 -11.38 -9.18 9.56
CA VAL A 96 -10.45 -9.83 8.60
C VAL A 96 -9.48 -8.81 7.99
N LEU A 97 -9.99 -7.67 7.51
CA LEU A 97 -9.17 -6.61 6.90
C LEU A 97 -8.23 -5.93 7.93
N ARG A 98 -8.70 -5.71 9.17
CA ARG A 98 -7.85 -5.24 10.28
C ARG A 98 -6.71 -6.22 10.58
N ARG A 99 -6.97 -7.53 10.47
CA ARG A 99 -5.95 -8.56 10.66
C ARG A 99 -4.94 -8.61 9.49
N ALA A 100 -5.38 -8.38 8.25
CA ALA A 100 -4.48 -8.18 7.12
C ALA A 100 -3.59 -6.93 7.32
N ALA A 101 -4.17 -5.81 7.74
CA ALA A 101 -3.43 -4.58 8.03
C ALA A 101 -2.42 -4.73 9.20
N GLU A 102 -2.66 -5.59 10.19
CA GLU A 102 -1.65 -5.93 11.20
C GLU A 102 -0.46 -6.67 10.57
N TYR A 103 -0.71 -7.66 9.71
CA TYR A 103 0.37 -8.38 9.03
C TYR A 103 1.20 -7.44 8.14
N ASP A 104 0.57 -6.49 7.45
CA ASP A 104 1.29 -5.49 6.64
C ASP A 104 2.14 -4.54 7.48
N ARG A 105 1.57 -3.94 8.53
CA ARG A 105 2.35 -3.11 9.48
C ARG A 105 3.56 -3.85 10.00
N ARG A 106 3.41 -5.15 10.32
CA ARG A 106 4.50 -6.02 10.77
C ARG A 106 5.52 -6.37 9.68
N ALA A 107 5.09 -6.49 8.42
CA ALA A 107 6.00 -6.71 7.29
C ALA A 107 6.88 -5.47 7.04
N THR A 108 6.29 -4.27 7.05
CA THR A 108 7.02 -3.00 6.98
C THR A 108 7.99 -2.85 8.14
N ASP A 109 7.55 -3.15 9.36
CA ASP A 109 8.36 -3.17 10.59
C ASP A 109 9.62 -4.04 10.46
N GLU A 110 9.54 -5.22 9.83
CA GLU A 110 10.71 -6.09 9.61
C GLU A 110 11.61 -5.62 8.47
N LEU A 111 11.06 -5.02 7.41
CA LEU A 111 11.85 -4.44 6.32
C LEU A 111 12.64 -3.21 6.78
N GLU A 112 12.03 -2.30 7.53
CA GLU A 112 12.70 -1.11 8.07
C GLU A 112 13.78 -1.43 9.12
N ARG A 113 13.74 -2.63 9.72
CA ARG A 113 14.80 -3.12 10.62
C ARG A 113 16.04 -3.61 9.87
N ILE A 114 15.95 -3.89 8.56
CA ILE A 114 17.08 -4.36 7.78
C ILE A 114 18.03 -3.19 7.48
N PRO A 115 19.28 -3.23 7.96
CA PRO A 115 20.24 -2.17 7.66
C PRO A 115 20.65 -2.26 6.19
N THR A 116 20.43 -1.19 5.42
CA THR A 116 20.79 -1.07 3.99
C THR A 116 22.23 -0.60 3.74
N ASN A 117 23.08 -0.62 4.77
CA ASN A 117 24.44 -0.04 4.74
C ASN A 117 25.58 -1.07 4.77
N ARG A 118 25.32 -2.34 4.48
CA ARG A 118 26.33 -3.41 4.38
C ARG A 118 26.46 -3.87 2.94
N ALA A 119 27.63 -4.39 2.59
CA ALA A 119 27.90 -4.91 1.24
C ALA A 119 27.30 -6.30 0.97
N GLU A 120 26.97 -7.07 2.02
CA GLU A 120 26.41 -8.42 1.91
C GLU A 120 25.37 -8.67 3.03
N PRO A 121 24.30 -9.44 2.75
CA PRO A 121 23.25 -9.73 3.72
C PRO A 121 23.64 -10.89 4.65
N THR A 122 23.65 -10.62 5.96
CA THR A 122 23.91 -11.63 7.00
C THR A 122 22.70 -12.57 7.20
N PRO A 123 22.85 -13.72 7.88
CA PRO A 123 21.75 -14.66 8.09
C PRO A 123 20.52 -14.03 8.77
N GLU A 124 20.73 -13.06 9.65
CA GLU A 124 19.66 -12.32 10.33
C GLU A 124 18.90 -11.42 9.35
N ILE A 125 19.61 -10.76 8.42
CA ILE A 125 19.00 -9.93 7.36
C ILE A 125 18.14 -10.79 6.44
N ARG A 126 18.63 -11.97 6.06
CA ARG A 126 17.86 -12.96 5.27
C ARG A 126 16.62 -13.42 6.04
N SER A 127 16.75 -13.68 7.35
CA SER A 127 15.64 -14.10 8.20
C SER A 127 14.53 -13.05 8.35
N SER A 128 14.87 -11.76 8.57
CA SER A 128 13.85 -10.69 8.61
C SER A 128 13.20 -10.46 7.24
N PHE A 129 13.94 -10.59 6.14
CA PHE A 129 13.37 -10.50 4.79
C PHE A 129 12.42 -11.67 4.48
N GLU A 130 12.76 -12.88 4.90
CA GLU A 130 11.89 -14.06 4.78
C GLU A 130 10.65 -13.96 5.67
N GLU A 131 10.77 -13.43 6.89
CA GLU A 131 9.64 -13.15 7.78
C GLU A 131 8.74 -12.03 7.21
N ALA A 132 9.29 -10.94 6.68
CA ALA A 132 8.51 -9.90 6.00
C ALA A 132 7.73 -10.47 4.79
N ARG A 133 8.39 -11.26 3.93
CA ARG A 133 7.73 -11.97 2.83
C ARG A 133 6.70 -13.00 3.32
N ARG A 134 6.83 -13.55 4.53
CA ARG A 134 5.82 -14.44 5.14
C ARG A 134 4.63 -13.65 5.69
N LEU A 135 4.88 -12.51 6.33
CA LEU A 135 3.86 -11.63 6.88
C LEU A 135 2.98 -11.06 5.77
N ARG A 136 3.56 -10.51 4.70
CA ARG A 136 2.83 -10.07 3.49
C ARG A 136 1.91 -11.17 2.94
N ARG A 137 2.43 -12.39 2.71
CA ARG A 137 1.61 -13.52 2.23
C ARG A 137 0.47 -13.93 3.17
N ASN A 138 0.53 -13.61 4.46
CA ASN A 138 -0.61 -13.78 5.36
C ASN A 138 -1.62 -12.63 5.22
N ALA A 139 -1.18 -11.39 4.99
CA ALA A 139 -2.07 -10.26 4.72
C ALA A 139 -2.84 -10.48 3.41
N ASP A 140 -2.14 -10.91 2.36
CA ASP A 140 -2.68 -11.13 1.03
C ASP A 140 -3.67 -12.32 1.04
N ALA A 141 -3.37 -13.44 1.74
CA ALA A 141 -4.33 -14.54 1.93
C ALA A 141 -5.60 -14.15 2.74
N PHE A 142 -5.50 -13.13 3.61
CA PHE A 142 -6.68 -12.62 4.33
C PHE A 142 -7.55 -11.72 3.43
N ARG A 143 -6.95 -11.02 2.45
CA ARG A 143 -7.67 -10.29 1.38
C ARG A 143 -8.36 -11.26 0.43
N ASP A 144 -7.63 -12.28 -0.03
CA ASP A 144 -8.09 -13.33 -0.93
C ASP A 144 -9.35 -14.05 -0.38
N GLY A 145 -9.39 -14.32 0.93
CA GLY A 145 -10.60 -14.84 1.58
C GLY A 145 -11.79 -13.87 1.63
N VAL A 146 -11.58 -12.55 1.63
CA VAL A 146 -12.65 -11.54 1.48
C VAL A 146 -13.16 -11.51 0.03
N ALA A 147 -12.27 -11.59 -0.97
CA ALA A 147 -12.66 -11.71 -2.37
C ALA A 147 -13.47 -13.00 -2.61
N ALA A 148 -13.05 -14.13 -2.03
CA ALA A 148 -13.81 -15.38 -2.04
C ALA A 148 -15.19 -15.25 -1.35
N ALA A 149 -15.29 -14.53 -0.23
CA ALA A 149 -16.57 -14.28 0.45
C ALA A 149 -17.53 -13.40 -0.38
N TYR A 150 -17.01 -12.41 -1.11
CA TYR A 150 -17.76 -11.62 -2.07
C TYR A 150 -18.24 -12.48 -3.25
N ALA A 151 -17.35 -13.28 -3.86
CA ALA A 151 -17.69 -14.19 -4.95
C ALA A 151 -18.67 -15.31 -4.56
N GLU A 152 -18.67 -15.75 -3.29
CA GLU A 152 -19.67 -16.66 -2.71
C GLU A 152 -21.04 -15.97 -2.45
N GLY A 153 -21.13 -14.64 -2.51
CA GLY A 153 -22.32 -13.87 -2.13
C GLY A 153 -22.59 -13.85 -0.63
N ARG A 154 -21.53 -13.95 0.21
CA ARG A 154 -21.60 -13.74 1.66
C ARG A 154 -21.48 -12.27 2.06
N ILE A 155 -20.84 -11.47 1.22
CA ILE A 155 -20.65 -10.02 1.35
C ILE A 155 -21.12 -9.42 0.02
N ASP A 156 -21.97 -8.40 0.03
CA ASP A 156 -22.34 -7.67 -1.20
C ASP A 156 -21.46 -6.44 -1.46
N ASP A 157 -21.69 -5.72 -2.57
CA ASP A 157 -20.92 -4.54 -2.95
C ASP A 157 -20.99 -3.40 -1.92
N GLU A 158 -22.17 -3.15 -1.33
CA GLU A 158 -22.33 -2.10 -0.30
C GLU A 158 -21.62 -2.52 1.00
N GLU A 159 -21.74 -3.80 1.36
CA GLU A 159 -21.07 -4.36 2.55
C GLU A 159 -19.55 -4.38 2.43
N LEU A 160 -19.00 -4.72 1.25
CA LEU A 160 -17.56 -4.78 1.01
C LEU A 160 -16.92 -3.37 1.02
N VAL A 161 -17.55 -2.40 0.36
CA VAL A 161 -17.08 -1.00 0.39
C VAL A 161 -17.14 -0.45 1.82
N ALA A 162 -18.26 -0.64 2.52
CA ALA A 162 -18.39 -0.22 3.92
C ALA A 162 -17.39 -0.93 4.85
N ALA A 163 -16.97 -2.17 4.54
CA ALA A 163 -15.95 -2.87 5.29
C ALA A 163 -14.55 -2.28 5.06
N VAL A 164 -14.18 -1.97 3.81
CA VAL A 164 -12.90 -1.31 3.50
C VAL A 164 -12.79 0.04 4.23
N GLU A 165 -13.80 0.90 4.13
CA GLU A 165 -13.84 2.19 4.84
C GLU A 165 -13.66 2.05 6.36
N ARG A 166 -14.38 1.12 6.99
CA ARG A 166 -14.37 0.91 8.46
C ARG A 166 -13.15 0.12 8.97
N SER A 167 -12.42 -0.54 8.08
CA SER A 167 -11.23 -1.33 8.43
C SER A 167 -9.98 -0.47 8.67
N GLU A 168 -10.03 0.82 8.33
CA GLU A 168 -8.87 1.73 8.29
C GLU A 168 -7.79 1.21 7.32
N PHE A 169 -8.21 0.82 6.10
CA PHE A 169 -7.34 0.28 5.05
C PHE A 169 -6.32 1.33 4.56
N ASP A 170 -5.17 1.38 5.23
CA ASP A 170 -4.13 2.37 4.95
C ASP A 170 -3.27 1.98 3.73
N THR A 171 -3.61 2.55 2.57
CA THR A 171 -2.81 2.45 1.34
C THR A 171 -1.41 3.07 1.50
N THR A 172 -1.22 4.02 2.43
CA THR A 172 0.10 4.59 2.78
C THR A 172 0.99 3.56 3.45
N ALA A 173 0.44 2.71 4.33
CA ALA A 173 1.17 1.62 4.95
C ALA A 173 1.60 0.56 3.92
N ILE A 174 0.78 0.32 2.89
CA ILE A 174 1.12 -0.56 1.76
C ILE A 174 2.20 0.07 0.88
N ALA A 175 2.07 1.35 0.50
CA ALA A 175 3.11 2.05 -0.27
C ALA A 175 4.47 2.01 0.46
N ARG A 176 4.48 2.38 1.75
CA ARG A 176 5.68 2.32 2.61
C ARG A 176 6.26 0.90 2.77
N ARG A 177 5.42 -0.14 2.72
CA ARG A 177 5.84 -1.55 2.69
C ARG A 177 6.65 -1.84 1.42
N GLU A 178 6.15 -1.39 0.26
CA GLU A 178 6.84 -1.58 -1.02
C GLU A 178 8.10 -0.70 -1.15
N ASP A 179 8.08 0.55 -0.68
CA ASP A 179 9.26 1.45 -0.64
C ASP A 179 10.40 0.81 0.18
N ALA A 180 10.08 0.25 1.34
CA ALA A 180 11.02 -0.44 2.20
C ALA A 180 11.49 -1.77 1.58
N LEU A 181 10.62 -2.44 0.82
CA LEU A 181 10.93 -3.68 0.12
C LEU A 181 11.92 -3.44 -1.04
N GLU A 182 11.65 -2.45 -1.90
CA GLU A 182 12.55 -2.00 -2.96
C GLU A 182 13.90 -1.54 -2.40
N SER A 183 13.89 -0.76 -1.31
CA SER A 183 15.11 -0.31 -0.63
C SER A 183 16.00 -1.46 -0.12
N VAL A 184 15.41 -2.60 0.22
CA VAL A 184 16.14 -3.79 0.68
C VAL A 184 16.57 -4.68 -0.49
N THR A 185 15.73 -4.90 -1.50
CA THR A 185 16.06 -5.72 -2.67
C THR A 185 17.15 -5.06 -3.53
N ALA A 186 17.09 -3.74 -3.73
CA ALA A 186 18.07 -2.99 -4.50
C ALA A 186 19.49 -2.97 -3.90
N VAL A 187 19.63 -3.29 -2.60
CA VAL A 187 20.92 -3.36 -1.90
C VAL A 187 21.46 -4.79 -1.82
N TYR A 188 20.59 -5.80 -1.70
CA TYR A 188 20.99 -7.18 -1.41
C TYR A 188 20.69 -8.20 -2.51
N ASP A 189 20.15 -7.76 -3.65
CA ASP A 189 19.83 -8.59 -4.83
C ASP A 189 18.96 -9.80 -4.46
N PHE A 190 17.94 -9.54 -3.62
CA PHE A 190 17.01 -10.56 -3.15
C PHE A 190 15.86 -10.74 -4.14
N ASP A 191 15.66 -11.98 -4.61
CA ASP A 191 14.54 -12.35 -5.49
C ASP A 191 13.18 -11.94 -4.89
N PHE A 192 12.52 -11.02 -5.60
CA PHE A 192 11.17 -10.56 -5.32
C PHE A 192 10.44 -10.32 -6.65
N ARG A 193 9.20 -10.81 -6.73
CA ARG A 193 8.27 -10.53 -7.83
C ARG A 193 7.09 -9.74 -7.27
N PRO A 194 6.90 -8.47 -7.66
CA PRO A 194 5.73 -7.70 -7.25
C PRO A 194 4.51 -8.20 -8.04
N TYR A 195 3.66 -8.96 -7.34
CA TYR A 195 2.50 -9.69 -7.88
C TYR A 195 2.91 -10.83 -8.83
N GLY A 196 1.91 -11.61 -9.28
CA GLY A 196 2.12 -12.86 -10.01
C GLY A 196 3.07 -12.68 -11.19
N GLY A 197 4.08 -13.55 -11.28
CA GLY A 197 5.21 -13.36 -12.19
C GLY A 197 4.75 -13.25 -13.63
N THR A 198 5.19 -12.22 -14.37
CA THR A 198 4.85 -12.08 -15.79
C THR A 198 5.20 -13.37 -16.55
N LEU A 199 4.34 -13.77 -17.49
CA LEU A 199 4.32 -15.08 -18.18
C LEU A 199 5.54 -15.39 -19.10
N PHE A 200 6.72 -14.86 -18.77
CA PHE A 200 7.95 -14.90 -19.58
C PHE A 200 9.20 -15.28 -18.76
N ASP A 201 9.02 -15.72 -17.50
CA ASP A 201 10.10 -16.15 -16.60
C ASP A 201 10.53 -17.64 -16.80
N GLU A 202 10.23 -18.23 -17.96
CA GLU A 202 10.54 -19.63 -18.33
C GLU A 202 11.92 -19.81 -19.00
N ASP A 203 12.84 -18.84 -18.92
CA ASP A 203 14.13 -18.85 -19.66
C ASP A 203 15.40 -18.82 -18.77
N ARG A 204 15.31 -19.33 -17.53
CA ARG A 204 16.48 -19.54 -16.63
C ARG A 204 16.49 -20.88 -15.87
N SER A 205 16.10 -21.97 -16.53
CA SER A 205 16.52 -23.32 -16.13
C SER A 205 17.70 -23.76 -17.01
N GLY A 206 18.86 -24.03 -16.40
CA GLY A 206 20.13 -24.10 -17.14
C GLY A 206 20.41 -25.40 -17.88
N ASP A 207 21.08 -25.30 -19.03
CA ASP A 207 21.63 -26.41 -19.82
C ASP A 207 22.72 -27.18 -19.06
N GLY A 208 22.29 -28.08 -18.18
CA GLY A 208 23.10 -29.09 -17.53
C GLY A 208 22.94 -30.47 -18.19
N GLU A 209 23.21 -30.58 -19.49
CA GLU A 209 23.06 -31.83 -20.27
C GLU A 209 24.01 -32.95 -19.78
N GLY A 210 23.61 -33.65 -18.73
CA GLY A 210 24.22 -34.90 -18.30
C GLY A 210 23.69 -36.07 -19.13
N GLU A 211 24.47 -36.54 -20.12
CA GLU A 211 24.16 -37.72 -20.95
C GLU A 211 23.81 -38.94 -20.07
N GLY A 212 22.61 -39.52 -20.24
CA GLY A 212 22.08 -40.43 -19.21
C GLY A 212 20.89 -41.33 -19.56
N PHE A 213 20.66 -41.69 -20.83
CA PHE A 213 19.68 -42.74 -21.17
C PHE A 213 20.12 -43.65 -22.32
N ASP A 214 20.06 -44.96 -22.09
CA ASP A 214 20.45 -46.03 -23.03
C ASP A 214 19.18 -46.78 -23.51
N PRO A 215 18.70 -46.53 -24.75
CA PRO A 215 17.50 -47.17 -25.28
C PRO A 215 17.77 -48.57 -25.87
N SER A 216 18.49 -49.43 -25.15
CA SER A 216 18.78 -50.83 -25.54
C SER A 216 17.59 -51.80 -25.37
N VAL A 217 16.39 -51.42 -25.85
CA VAL A 217 15.17 -52.27 -25.91
C VAL A 217 14.47 -52.08 -27.27
N PRO A 218 14.09 -53.13 -28.01
CA PRO A 218 13.98 -53.06 -29.47
C PRO A 218 12.60 -52.68 -30.05
N GLU A 219 12.61 -52.29 -31.33
CA GLU A 219 11.45 -52.07 -32.19
C GLU A 219 10.57 -53.33 -32.36
N THR A 220 9.25 -53.16 -32.43
CA THR A 220 8.34 -54.16 -33.04
C THR A 220 7.15 -53.50 -33.74
N PHE A 221 7.06 -53.74 -35.06
CA PHE A 221 5.95 -53.46 -36.01
C PHE A 221 5.72 -52.00 -36.45
#